data_AF-A0A099T1M1-F1
#
_entry.id   AF-A0A099T1M1-F1
#
_cell.length_a   1.000
_cell.length_b   1.000
_cell.length_c   1.000
_cell.angle_alpha   90.00
_cell.angle_beta   90.00
_cell.angle_gamma   90.00
#
_symmetry.space_group_name_H-M   'P 1'
#
loop_
_entity.id
_entity.type
_entity.pdbx_description
1 polymer ?
#
loop_
_entity_poly.entity_id
_entity_poly.type
_entity_poly.pdbx_seq_one_letter_code
_entity_poly.pdbx_strand_id
1 'polypeptide(L)'
;MRINLEPIGIIKKAGKYSEVLIYSEFEQVVKNLVSKVGKNPVCGQELLIVHKNGKGDDVHQVEVTKTTVLDRVGNILKVGKINAHDDSVIDVRIDVNEDFSGHN
;
A
#
# COMPACT_ATOMS: atom_id res chain seq x y z
N MET A 1 19.26 -11.44 12.83
CA MET A 1 18.53 -12.01 11.68
C MET A 1 18.47 -10.94 10.60
N ARG A 2 19.08 -11.16 9.43
CA ARG A 2 18.98 -10.24 8.28
C ARG A 2 17.93 -10.81 7.33
N ILE A 3 16.71 -10.32 7.44
CA ILE A 3 15.64 -10.64 6.48
C ILE A 3 15.84 -9.69 5.30
N ASN A 4 15.95 -10.25 4.10
CA ASN A 4 15.93 -9.45 2.88
C ASN A 4 14.48 -9.23 2.47
N LEU A 5 14.06 -7.97 2.39
CA LEU A 5 12.73 -7.59 1.92
C LEU A 5 12.83 -7.22 0.45
N GLU A 6 12.11 -7.96 -0.39
CA GLU A 6 12.04 -7.67 -1.82
C GLU A 6 11.00 -6.58 -2.09
N PRO A 7 11.36 -5.53 -2.85
CA PRO A 7 10.43 -4.46 -3.17
C PRO A 7 9.41 -4.95 -4.20
N ILE A 8 8.12 -4.77 -3.91
CA ILE A 8 7.04 -5.05 -4.86
C ILE A 8 6.65 -3.83 -5.70
N GLY A 9 7.21 -2.67 -5.36
CA GLY A 9 6.85 -1.40 -5.97
C GLY A 9 7.63 -0.22 -5.42
N ILE A 10 7.19 0.98 -5.78
CA ILE A 10 7.80 2.24 -5.37
C ILE A 10 6.74 3.30 -5.05
N ILE A 11 7.02 4.15 -4.06
CA ILE A 11 6.22 5.33 -3.73
C ILE A 11 6.82 6.55 -4.43
N LYS A 12 6.04 7.18 -5.30
CA LYS A 12 6.39 8.47 -5.93
C LYS A 12 5.53 9.58 -5.34
N LYS A 13 6.17 10.71 -5.03
CA LYS A 13 5.45 11.91 -4.58
C LYS A 13 4.93 12.67 -5.79
N ALA A 14 3.62 12.94 -5.84
CA ALA A 14 2.96 13.61 -6.96
C ALA A 14 2.15 14.83 -6.47
N GLY A 15 2.86 15.90 -6.11
CA GLY A 15 2.26 17.15 -5.70
C GLY A 15 1.37 17.03 -4.45
N LYS A 16 0.04 16.95 -4.68
CA LYS A 16 -0.99 16.86 -3.63
C LYS A 16 -1.30 15.42 -3.18
N TYR A 17 -0.88 14.43 -3.95
CA TYR A 17 -1.08 13.00 -3.67
C TYR A 17 0.25 12.26 -3.79
N SER A 18 0.23 10.96 -3.49
CA SER A 18 1.33 10.05 -3.79
C SER A 18 0.84 8.97 -4.76
N GLU A 19 1.75 8.43 -5.55
CA GLU A 19 1.52 7.31 -6.44
C GLU A 19 2.26 6.10 -5.91
N VAL A 20 1.55 5.00 -5.71
CA VAL A 20 2.12 3.71 -5.38
C VAL A 20 2.09 2.89 -6.66
N LEU A 21 3.27 2.67 -7.25
CA LEU A 21 3.42 1.84 -8.44
C LEU A 21 3.82 0.44 -8.00
N ILE A 22 3.01 -0.56 -8.34
CA ILE A 22 3.33 -1.97 -8.13
C ILE A 22 3.96 -2.52 -9.42
N TYR A 23 5.11 -3.20 -9.30
CA TYR A 23 5.77 -3.79 -10.46
C TYR A 23 4.90 -4.88 -11.09
N SER A 24 5.00 -5.04 -12.42
CA SER A 24 4.12 -5.94 -13.17
C SER A 24 4.18 -7.40 -12.73
N GLU A 25 5.34 -7.87 -12.26
CA GLU A 25 5.49 -9.20 -11.68
C GLU A 25 4.67 -9.42 -10.40
N PHE A 26 4.26 -8.34 -9.72
CA PHE A 26 3.41 -8.35 -8.53
C PHE A 26 1.98 -7.82 -8.79
N GLU A 27 1.55 -7.76 -10.06
CA GLU A 27 0.19 -7.38 -10.48
C GLU A 27 -0.93 -8.07 -9.66
N GLN A 28 -0.69 -9.32 -9.25
CA GLN A 28 -1.64 -10.09 -8.47
C GLN A 28 -2.00 -9.42 -7.13
N VAL A 29 -1.11 -8.62 -6.53
CA VAL A 29 -1.40 -7.84 -5.32
C VAL A 29 -2.55 -6.88 -5.59
N VAL A 30 -2.51 -6.15 -6.71
CA VAL A 30 -3.56 -5.21 -7.10
C VAL A 30 -4.87 -5.93 -7.42
N LYS A 31 -4.80 -7.07 -8.12
CA LYS A 31 -6.00 -7.91 -8.37
C LYS A 31 -6.64 -8.39 -7.07
N ASN A 32 -5.83 -8.82 -6.10
CA ASN A 32 -6.31 -9.27 -4.80
C ASN A 32 -6.98 -8.13 -4.03
N LEU A 33 -6.40 -6.93 -4.04
CA LEU A 33 -7.02 -5.73 -3.46
C LEU A 33 -8.41 -5.48 -4.08
N VAL A 34 -8.48 -5.43 -5.42
CA VAL A 34 -9.76 -5.22 -6.13
C VAL A 34 -10.78 -6.30 -5.75
N SER A 35 -10.37 -7.57 -5.71
CA SER A 35 -11.26 -8.68 -5.36
C SER A 35 -11.82 -8.59 -3.93
N LYS A 36 -11.03 -8.10 -2.97
CA LYS A 36 -11.44 -7.93 -1.57
C LYS A 36 -12.48 -6.82 -1.39
N VAL A 37 -12.41 -5.77 -2.21
CA VAL A 37 -13.42 -4.69 -2.22
C VAL A 37 -14.73 -5.16 -2.86
N GLY A 38 -14.69 -6.22 -3.68
CA GLY A 38 -15.85 -6.84 -4.29
C GLY A 38 -16.54 -5.93 -5.30
N LYS A 39 -17.82 -5.62 -5.07
CA LYS A 39 -18.61 -4.73 -5.93
C LYS A 39 -18.39 -3.24 -5.64
N ASN A 40 -17.73 -2.91 -4.53
CA ASN A 40 -17.51 -1.53 -4.14
C ASN A 40 -16.38 -0.91 -4.98
N PRO A 41 -16.37 0.42 -5.16
CA PRO A 41 -15.24 1.09 -5.78
C PRO A 41 -14.00 0.97 -4.88
N VAL A 42 -12.84 0.72 -5.48
CA VAL A 42 -11.55 0.74 -4.78
C VAL A 42 -11.21 2.15 -4.31
N CYS A 43 -11.65 3.18 -5.05
CA CYS A 43 -11.53 4.57 -4.63
C CYS A 43 -12.35 4.82 -3.36
N GLY A 44 -11.78 5.57 -2.42
CA GLY A 44 -12.35 5.83 -1.10
C GLY A 44 -12.00 4.78 -0.05
N GLN A 45 -11.44 3.62 -0.42
CA GLN A 45 -11.00 2.62 0.54
C GLN A 45 -9.72 3.07 1.24
N GLU A 46 -9.56 2.67 2.50
CA GLU A 46 -8.33 2.85 3.25
C GLU A 46 -7.34 1.73 2.93
N LEU A 47 -6.07 2.09 2.73
CA LEU A 47 -4.95 1.18 2.50
C LEU A 47 -3.92 1.33 3.61
N LEU A 48 -3.33 0.20 3.97
CA LEU A 48 -2.08 0.11 4.69
C LEU A 48 -0.97 -0.18 3.68
N ILE A 49 0.01 0.72 3.60
CA ILE A 49 1.18 0.58 2.75
C ILE A 49 2.38 0.35 3.65
N VAL A 50 2.99 -0.82 3.50
CA VAL A 50 4.26 -1.16 4.14
C VAL A 50 5.37 -0.74 3.19
N HIS A 51 6.22 0.18 3.62
CA HIS A 51 7.36 0.64 2.83
C HIS A 51 8.63 0.61 3.67
N LYS A 52 9.78 0.65 3.00
CA LYS A 52 11.08 0.68 3.67
C LYS A 52 11.16 1.92 4.56
N ASN A 53 11.68 1.75 5.77
CA ASN A 53 11.95 2.88 6.65
C ASN A 53 13.25 3.57 6.19
N GLY A 54 13.14 4.80 5.70
CA GLY A 54 14.28 5.61 5.28
C GLY A 54 15.06 6.26 6.44
N LYS A 55 14.52 6.23 7.67
CA LYS A 55 15.15 6.80 8.86
C LYS A 55 15.97 5.72 9.55
N GLY A 56 17.29 5.84 9.46
CA GLY A 56 18.26 4.85 9.95
C GLY A 56 18.33 4.67 11.47
N ASP A 57 17.54 5.41 12.24
CA ASP A 57 17.56 5.39 13.71
C ASP A 57 16.49 4.47 14.32
N ASP A 58 15.57 3.93 13.51
CA ASP A 58 14.58 2.95 13.97
C ASP A 58 15.15 1.53 13.88
N VAL A 59 14.77 0.68 14.85
CA VAL A 59 15.16 -0.74 14.90
C VAL A 59 14.49 -1.53 13.76
N HIS A 60 13.38 -1.02 13.22
CA HIS A 60 12.59 -1.71 12.19
C HIS A 60 12.95 -1.24 10.77
N GLN A 61 13.10 -2.20 9.85
CA GLN A 61 13.45 -1.96 8.45
C GLN A 61 12.29 -1.37 7.62
N VAL A 62 11.07 -1.31 8.18
CA VAL A 62 9.84 -0.90 7.49
C VAL A 62 9.00 0.05 8.33
N GLU A 63 8.21 0.87 7.66
CA GLU A 63 7.19 1.76 8.20
C GLU A 63 5.84 1.41 7.56
N VAL A 64 4.75 1.58 8.30
CA VAL A 64 3.38 1.36 7.81
C VAL A 64 2.67 2.70 7.74
N THR A 65 2.27 3.11 6.54
CA THR A 65 1.44 4.30 6.34
C THR A 65 0.01 3.92 5.99
N LYS A 66 -0.95 4.45 6.76
CA LYS A 66 -2.37 4.41 6.43
C LYS A 66 -2.75 5.60 5.53
N THR A 67 -3.45 5.34 4.43
CA THR A 67 -3.88 6.37 3.48
C THR A 67 -5.15 5.95 2.73
N THR A 68 -5.80 6.88 2.03
CA THR A 68 -7.01 6.61 1.25
C THR A 68 -6.69 6.50 -0.24
N VAL A 69 -7.28 5.55 -0.95
CA VAL A 69 -7.22 5.47 -2.42
C VAL A 69 -8.05 6.59 -3.02
N LEU A 70 -7.43 7.39 -3.86
CA LEU A 70 -8.08 8.45 -4.62
C LEU A 70 -8.49 7.96 -6.01
N ASP A 71 -7.63 7.19 -6.65
CA ASP A 71 -7.81 6.70 -8.02
C ASP A 71 -6.91 5.48 -8.28
N ARG A 72 -7.23 4.67 -9.29
CA ARG A 72 -6.43 3.53 -9.72
C ARG A 72 -6.36 3.46 -11.24
N VAL A 73 -5.13 3.37 -11.75
CA VAL A 73 -4.86 3.18 -13.19
C VAL A 73 -3.92 1.98 -13.36
N GLY A 74 -4.47 0.84 -13.78
CA GLY A 74 -3.70 -0.41 -13.87
C GLY A 74 -3.09 -0.81 -12.53
N ASN A 75 -1.76 -0.87 -12.48
CA ASN A 75 -0.96 -1.21 -11.30
C ASN A 75 -0.51 0.02 -10.48
N ILE A 76 -1.05 1.21 -10.80
CA ILE A 76 -0.75 2.46 -10.11
C ILE A 76 -1.95 2.82 -9.22
N LEU A 77 -1.69 3.00 -7.92
CA LEU A 77 -2.66 3.50 -6.95
C LEU A 77 -2.31 4.95 -6.63
N LYS A 78 -3.21 5.89 -6.94
CA LYS A 78 -3.10 7.26 -6.44
C LYS A 78 -3.73 7.30 -5.07
N VAL A 79 -2.99 7.78 -4.09
CA VAL A 79 -3.37 7.76 -2.68
C VAL A 79 -3.16 9.11 -2.03
N GLY A 80 -3.79 9.34 -0.87
CA GLY A 80 -3.48 10.50 -0.03
C GLY A 80 -1.98 10.63 0.22
N LYS A 81 -1.51 11.87 0.41
CA LYS A 81 -0.08 12.20 0.49
C LYS A 81 0.64 11.37 1.57
N ILE A 82 1.65 10.61 1.13
CA ILE A 82 2.56 9.86 2.00
C ILE A 82 3.84 10.66 2.18
N ASN A 83 4.38 10.69 3.40
CA ASN A 83 5.66 11.34 3.68
C ASN A 83 6.86 10.39 3.40
N ALA A 84 6.88 9.81 2.20
CA ALA A 84 7.89 8.89 1.69
C ALA A 84 8.17 9.26 0.22
N HIS A 85 9.43 9.15 -0.23
CA HIS A 85 9.82 9.58 -1.57
C HIS A 85 10.87 8.63 -2.17
N ASP A 86 10.50 7.98 -3.27
CA ASP A 86 11.26 6.90 -3.90
C ASP A 86 11.50 5.71 -2.95
N ASP A 87 10.66 5.59 -1.93
CA ASP A 87 10.68 4.49 -0.98
C ASP A 87 10.17 3.21 -1.65
N SER A 88 10.86 2.11 -1.38
CA SER A 88 10.44 0.77 -1.79
C SER A 88 9.17 0.36 -1.05
N VAL A 89 8.16 -0.06 -1.81
CA VAL A 89 6.95 -0.70 -1.27
C VAL A 89 7.26 -2.17 -1.03
N ILE A 90 6.91 -2.66 0.15
CA ILE A 90 7.09 -4.06 0.56
C ILE A 90 5.76 -4.81 0.53
N ASP A 91 4.66 -4.17 0.94
CA ASP A 91 3.33 -4.78 0.93
C ASP A 91 2.24 -3.69 0.86
N VAL A 92 1.07 -4.04 0.32
CA VAL A 92 -0.11 -3.18 0.28
C VAL A 92 -1.35 -3.98 0.65
N ARG A 93 -2.13 -3.48 1.61
CA ARG A 93 -3.35 -4.13 2.10
C ARG A 93 -4.49 -3.13 2.20
N ILE A 94 -5.72 -3.62 2.00
CA ILE A 94 -6.92 -2.86 2.41
C ILE A 94 -7.01 -2.92 3.92
N ASP A 95 -7.27 -1.76 4.51
CA ASP A 95 -7.62 -1.65 5.91
C ASP A 95 -9.10 -2.01 6.07
N VAL A 96 -9.37 -3.32 6.04
CA VAL A 96 -10.68 -3.83 6.40
C VAL A 96 -10.72 -3.88 7.92
N ASN A 97 -11.56 -3.05 8.52
CA ASN A 97 -12.09 -3.33 9.85
C ASN A 97 -12.91 -4.62 9.70
N GLU A 98 -12.27 -5.78 9.82
CA GLU A 98 -12.98 -7.00 10.13
C GLU A 98 -13.55 -6.79 11.52
N ASP A 99 -14.79 -6.27 11.58
CA ASP A 99 -15.61 -6.45 12.75
C ASP A 99 -15.66 -7.96 12.97
N PHE A 100 -14.95 -8.44 13.99
CA PHE A 100 -15.10 -9.77 14.54
C PHE A 100 -16.50 -9.88 15.18
N SER A 101 -17.56 -9.63 14.44
CA SER A 101 -18.90 -10.09 14.80
C SER A 101 -18.92 -11.57 14.48
N GLY A 102 -18.43 -12.37 15.42
CA GLY A 102 -18.59 -13.81 15.41
C GLY A 102 -20.06 -14.16 15.33
N HIS A 103 -20.52 -14.56 14.16
CA HIS A 103 -21.78 -15.28 14.02
C HIS A 103 -21.48 -16.77 14.17
N ASN A 104 -21.74 -17.28 15.37
CA ASN A 104 -21.98 -18.69 15.66
C ASN A 104 -23.26 -19.16 14.98
#